data_AF-A0A7X5RMI5-F1
#
_entry.id   AF-A0A7X5RMI5-F1
#
_cell.length_a   1.000
_cell.length_b   1.000
_cell.length_c   1.000
_cell.angle_alpha   90.00
_cell.angle_beta   90.00
_cell.angle_gamma   90.00
#
_symmetry.space_group_name_H-M   'P 1'
#
loop_
_entity.id
_entity.type
_entity.pdbx_description
1 polymer ?
#
loop_
_entity_poly.entity_id
_entity_poly.type
_entity_poly.pdbx_seq_one_letter_code
_entity_poly.pdbx_strand_id
1 'polypeptide(L)'
;MKKHVTAVVVTYAMIDSALNNIAKLAFAMPNATIILVDNSPEKYKQLSVYKNAVTRLPVQCTYIENRKNSRFIAYNLALQSIRGGRVVFRTDDDEFDEAITASIAKQEWNGFATTPHKFNGTLQQAKDHRRPIESCIFDYAFLQRLLPFKNEASADWQLLKHAYEAQRPKEYDDVILYKHGHGREIPA
;
A
#
# COMPACT_ATOMS: atom_id res chain seq x y z
N MET A 1 21.93 -10.62 0.23
CA MET A 1 21.24 -9.73 1.20
C MET A 1 19.76 -10.06 1.19
N LYS A 2 19.11 -10.25 2.36
CA LYS A 2 17.64 -10.35 2.41
C LYS A 2 17.05 -9.01 1.96
N LYS A 3 16.21 -9.02 0.93
CA LYS A 3 15.54 -7.79 0.46
C LYS A 3 14.54 -7.34 1.52
N HIS A 4 14.83 -6.20 2.14
CA HIS A 4 13.93 -5.57 3.13
C HIS A 4 12.68 -5.05 2.42
N VAL A 5 11.51 -5.15 3.06
CA VAL A 5 10.24 -4.64 2.55
C VAL A 5 9.77 -3.52 3.48
N THR A 6 9.36 -2.40 2.90
CA THR A 6 8.61 -1.36 3.60
C THR A 6 7.18 -1.31 3.06
N ALA A 7 6.21 -1.46 3.94
CA ALA A 7 4.80 -1.32 3.63
C ALA A 7 4.31 0.07 4.01
N VAL A 8 3.74 0.79 3.05
CA VAL A 8 3.06 2.07 3.29
C VAL A 8 1.56 1.79 3.30
N VAL A 9 0.96 1.86 4.48
CA VAL A 9 -0.47 1.63 4.71
C VAL A 9 -1.13 2.98 4.93
N VAL A 10 -2.18 3.28 4.16
CA VAL A 10 -2.99 4.49 4.38
C VAL A 10 -4.37 4.08 4.85
N THR A 11 -4.87 4.78 5.88
CA THR A 11 -6.22 4.57 6.40
C THR A 11 -7.05 5.86 6.44
N TYR A 12 -8.36 5.72 6.28
CA TYR A 12 -9.35 6.78 6.48
C TYR A 12 -10.60 6.20 7.16
N ALA A 13 -10.80 6.54 8.44
CA ALA A 13 -11.94 6.12 9.24
C ALA A 13 -12.16 4.59 9.36
N MET A 14 -11.12 3.78 9.12
CA MET A 14 -11.19 2.30 9.21
C MET A 14 -9.95 1.69 9.87
N ILE A 15 -9.50 2.26 11.00
CA ILE A 15 -8.25 1.87 11.66
C ILE A 15 -8.17 0.38 12.03
N ASP A 16 -9.28 -0.25 12.44
CA ASP A 16 -9.29 -1.69 12.75
C ASP A 16 -9.02 -2.55 11.51
N SER A 17 -9.54 -2.15 10.36
CA SER A 17 -9.28 -2.85 9.10
C SER A 17 -7.81 -2.69 8.68
N ALA A 18 -7.26 -1.48 8.85
CA ALA A 18 -5.84 -1.22 8.66
C ALA A 18 -4.97 -2.11 9.57
N LEU A 19 -5.34 -2.25 10.85
CA LEU A 19 -4.64 -3.13 11.80
C LEU A 19 -4.68 -4.60 11.37
N ASN A 20 -5.82 -5.09 10.88
CA ASN A 20 -5.94 -6.46 10.39
C ASN A 20 -5.00 -6.71 9.20
N ASN A 21 -4.94 -5.76 8.26
CA ASN A 21 -4.01 -5.85 7.12
C ASN A 21 -2.55 -5.77 7.57
N ILE A 22 -2.22 -4.88 8.52
CA ILE A 22 -0.89 -4.79 9.12
C ILE A 22 -0.50 -6.10 9.82
N ALA A 23 -1.41 -6.74 10.55
CA ALA A 23 -1.15 -8.00 11.23
C ALA A 23 -0.84 -9.14 10.23
N LYS A 24 -1.63 -9.26 9.16
CA LYS A 24 -1.37 -10.22 8.06
C LYS A 24 0.01 -9.97 7.43
N LEU A 25 0.36 -8.72 7.21
CA LEU A 25 1.65 -8.31 6.64
C LEU A 25 2.82 -8.64 7.57
N ALA A 26 2.72 -8.27 8.86
CA ALA A 26 3.73 -8.57 9.86
C ALA A 26 3.93 -10.08 10.06
N PHE A 27 2.85 -10.86 9.97
CA PHE A 27 2.94 -12.32 10.03
C PHE A 27 3.69 -12.90 8.82
N ALA A 28 3.36 -12.48 7.60
CA ALA A 28 4.01 -12.97 6.39
C ALA A 28 5.46 -12.47 6.22
N MET A 29 5.74 -11.26 6.73
CA MET A 29 7.04 -10.60 6.64
C MET A 29 7.44 -9.98 8.00
N PRO A 30 7.92 -10.79 8.96
CA PRO A 30 8.23 -10.32 10.32
C PRO A 30 9.28 -9.20 10.39
N ASN A 31 10.16 -9.11 9.38
CA ASN A 31 11.22 -8.10 9.31
C ASN A 31 10.86 -6.90 8.42
N ALA A 32 9.58 -6.75 8.01
CA ALA A 32 9.14 -5.60 7.24
C ALA A 32 9.03 -4.36 8.13
N THR A 33 9.44 -3.21 7.58
CA THR A 33 9.08 -1.90 8.15
C THR A 33 7.65 -1.58 7.75
N ILE A 34 6.83 -1.14 8.69
CA ILE A 34 5.44 -0.77 8.40
C ILE A 34 5.28 0.70 8.74
N ILE A 35 4.73 1.47 7.82
CA ILE A 35 4.39 2.89 8.05
C ILE A 35 2.89 3.01 7.84
N LEU A 36 2.16 3.27 8.92
CA LEU A 36 0.74 3.58 8.87
C LEU A 36 0.57 5.09 8.86
N VAL A 37 -0.04 5.61 7.79
CA VAL A 37 -0.43 7.01 7.70
C VAL A 37 -1.93 7.14 7.79
N ASP A 38 -2.40 7.86 8.80
CA ASP A 38 -3.82 8.00 9.08
C ASP A 38 -4.34 9.37 8.64
N ASN A 39 -5.24 9.33 7.66
CA ASN A 39 -5.92 10.48 7.07
C ASN A 39 -7.25 10.81 7.74
N SER A 40 -7.60 10.10 8.81
CA SER A 40 -8.90 10.24 9.47
C SER A 40 -9.09 11.63 10.07
N PRO A 41 -10.33 12.18 10.02
CA PRO A 41 -10.62 13.45 10.66
C PRO A 41 -10.55 13.32 12.19
N GLU A 42 -10.27 14.43 12.87
CA GLU A 42 -10.16 14.49 14.34
C GLU A 42 -11.37 13.87 15.06
N LYS A 43 -12.58 14.10 14.54
CA LYS A 43 -13.81 13.53 15.09
C LYS A 43 -13.78 12.00 15.18
N TYR A 44 -13.17 11.32 14.21
CA TYR A 44 -13.04 9.86 14.22
C TYR A 44 -12.03 9.41 15.26
N LYS A 45 -10.93 10.18 15.43
CA LYS A 45 -9.88 9.89 16.39
C LYS A 45 -10.33 10.02 17.85
N GLN A 46 -11.44 10.71 18.09
CA GLN A 46 -12.03 10.80 19.43
C GLN A 46 -12.84 9.56 19.82
N LEU A 47 -13.21 8.69 18.87
CA LEU A 47 -13.99 7.48 19.14
C LEU A 47 -13.17 6.43 19.90
N SER A 48 -13.83 5.70 20.81
CA SER A 48 -13.18 4.66 21.60
C SER A 48 -12.57 3.54 20.76
N VAL A 49 -13.22 3.18 19.64
CA VAL A 49 -12.71 2.19 18.68
C VAL A 49 -11.32 2.58 18.19
N TYR A 50 -11.13 3.86 17.85
CA TYR A 50 -9.87 4.37 17.39
C TYR A 50 -8.81 4.37 18.49
N LYS A 51 -9.15 4.90 19.66
CA LYS A 51 -8.22 4.96 20.80
C LYS A 51 -7.71 3.57 21.20
N ASN A 52 -8.58 2.57 21.17
CA ASN A 52 -8.24 1.17 21.45
C ASN A 52 -7.43 0.51 20.30
N ALA A 53 -7.64 0.94 19.06
CA ALA A 53 -6.91 0.43 17.91
C ALA A 53 -5.45 0.91 17.92
N VAL A 54 -5.21 2.20 18.13
CA VAL A 54 -3.84 2.77 18.09
C VAL A 54 -2.94 2.14 19.17
N THR A 55 -3.47 1.77 20.33
CA THR A 55 -2.70 1.07 21.38
C THR A 55 -2.26 -0.35 21.01
N ARG A 56 -2.85 -0.94 19.97
CA ARG A 56 -2.55 -2.30 19.48
C ARG A 56 -1.61 -2.31 18.27
N LEU A 57 -1.11 -1.15 17.85
CA LEU A 57 -0.17 -1.09 16.73
C LEU A 57 1.09 -1.92 17.05
N PRO A 58 1.56 -2.77 16.13
CA PRO A 58 2.80 -3.50 16.32
C PRO A 58 3.99 -2.55 16.53
N VAL A 59 4.98 -2.96 17.33
CA VAL A 59 6.19 -2.15 17.63
C VAL A 59 6.97 -1.75 16.38
N GLN A 60 6.92 -2.56 15.32
CA GLN A 60 7.55 -2.28 14.02
C GLN A 60 6.75 -1.32 13.12
N CYS A 61 5.61 -0.82 13.60
CA CYS A 61 4.75 0.11 12.87
C CYS A 61 5.02 1.55 13.29
N THR A 62 5.50 2.36 12.36
CA THR A 62 5.59 3.81 12.53
C THR A 62 4.23 4.42 12.20
N TYR A 63 3.61 5.07 13.18
CA TYR A 63 2.35 5.78 13.02
C TYR A 63 2.57 7.25 12.66
N ILE A 64 1.92 7.73 11.60
CA ILE A 64 1.98 9.12 11.14
C ILE A 64 0.56 9.66 11.03
N GLU A 65 0.30 10.76 11.74
CA GLU A 65 -0.94 11.50 11.58
C GLU A 65 -0.86 12.45 10.39
N ASN A 66 -1.85 12.39 9.50
CA ASN A 66 -2.00 13.34 8.41
C ASN A 66 -3.41 13.96 8.43
N ARG A 67 -3.47 15.29 8.56
CA ARG A 67 -4.74 16.02 8.61
C ARG A 67 -5.35 16.30 7.24
N LYS A 68 -4.63 16.02 6.15
CA LYS A 68 -5.11 16.23 4.78
C LYS A 68 -5.69 14.92 4.25
N ASN A 69 -6.96 14.92 3.87
CA ASN A 69 -7.61 13.77 3.24
C ASN A 69 -7.12 13.58 1.78
N SER A 70 -5.87 13.15 1.65
CA SER A 70 -5.25 12.78 0.37
C SER A 70 -4.31 11.62 0.61
N ARG A 71 -4.62 10.50 -0.03
CA ARG A 71 -3.79 9.29 -0.03
C ARG A 71 -2.39 9.57 -0.60
N PHE A 72 -2.27 10.48 -1.58
CA PHE A 72 -0.99 10.80 -2.20
C PHE A 72 -0.09 11.66 -1.32
N ILE A 73 -0.68 12.59 -0.54
CA ILE A 73 0.07 13.30 0.50
C ILE A 73 0.55 12.30 1.56
N ALA A 74 -0.31 11.37 1.97
CA ALA A 74 0.03 10.34 2.93
C ALA A 74 1.19 9.45 2.44
N TYR A 75 1.14 8.99 1.19
CA TYR A 75 2.25 8.25 0.58
C TYR A 75 3.54 9.08 0.57
N ASN A 76 3.50 10.34 0.14
CA ASN A 76 4.69 11.20 0.13
C ASN A 76 5.28 11.39 1.54
N LEU A 77 4.46 11.52 2.59
CA LEU A 77 4.93 11.61 3.98
C LEU A 77 5.66 10.33 4.40
N ALA A 78 5.08 9.16 4.15
CA ALA A 78 5.73 7.89 4.47
C ALA A 78 7.04 7.70 3.71
N LEU A 79 7.10 8.08 2.43
CA LEU A 79 8.26 7.88 1.57
C LEU A 79 9.50 8.66 2.01
N GLN A 80 9.35 9.71 2.83
CA GLN A 80 10.46 10.48 3.40
C GLN A 80 11.31 9.68 4.42
N SER A 81 10.77 8.62 5.03
CA SER A 81 11.49 7.80 6.02
C SER A 81 12.08 6.51 5.43
N ILE A 82 11.71 6.13 4.20
CA ILE A 82 12.24 4.95 3.53
C ILE A 82 13.67 5.21 3.07
N ARG A 83 14.53 4.18 3.16
CA ARG A 83 15.96 4.29 2.81
C ARG A 83 16.42 3.28 1.76
N GLY A 84 15.60 2.28 1.43
CA GLY A 84 15.97 1.23 0.49
C GLY A 84 15.03 0.04 0.54
N GLY A 85 15.33 -0.97 -0.27
CA GLY A 85 14.59 -2.22 -0.33
C GLY A 85 13.38 -2.16 -1.27
N ARG A 86 12.36 -2.98 -0.98
CA ARG A 86 11.11 -3.03 -1.72
C ARG A 86 10.06 -2.19 -1.03
N VAL A 87 9.18 -1.55 -1.81
CA VAL A 87 8.06 -0.76 -1.30
C VAL A 87 6.76 -1.32 -1.83
N VAL A 88 5.78 -1.49 -0.94
CA VAL A 88 4.40 -1.86 -1.26
C VAL A 88 3.42 -0.85 -0.69
N PHE A 89 2.34 -0.60 -1.41
CA PHE A 89 1.26 0.28 -0.99
C PHE A 89 0.03 -0.54 -0.60
N ARG A 90 -0.62 -0.15 0.49
CA ARG A 90 -1.80 -0.82 1.04
C ARG A 90 -2.84 0.20 1.48
N THR A 91 -4.10 -0.21 1.40
CA THR A 91 -5.24 0.51 1.95
C THR A 91 -5.90 -0.32 3.05
N ASP A 92 -6.82 0.31 3.76
CA ASP A 92 -7.60 -0.29 4.83
C ASP A 92 -8.85 -1.03 4.33
N ASP A 93 -9.28 -0.78 3.10
CA ASP A 93 -10.54 -1.29 2.53
C ASP A 93 -10.38 -2.44 1.53
N ASP A 94 -9.15 -2.82 1.19
CA ASP A 94 -8.82 -3.94 0.33
C ASP A 94 -8.24 -5.13 1.13
N GLU A 95 -8.29 -6.32 0.55
CA GLU A 95 -7.64 -7.52 1.09
C GLU A 95 -6.38 -7.90 0.30
N PHE A 96 -5.38 -8.40 1.02
CA PHE A 96 -4.04 -8.66 0.49
C PHE A 96 -3.53 -10.06 0.82
N ASP A 97 -2.93 -10.73 -0.18
CA ASP A 97 -2.12 -11.93 0.04
C ASP A 97 -0.65 -11.53 0.24
N GLU A 98 -0.28 -11.41 1.52
CA GLU A 98 1.05 -10.99 1.91
C GLU A 98 2.08 -12.12 1.84
N ALA A 99 1.64 -13.38 1.79
CA ALA A 99 2.55 -14.52 1.58
C ALA A 99 3.08 -14.51 0.13
N ILE A 100 2.20 -14.24 -0.83
CA ILE A 100 2.59 -14.04 -2.24
C ILE A 100 3.45 -12.77 -2.38
N THR A 101 3.05 -11.67 -1.75
CA THR A 101 3.86 -10.44 -1.72
C THR A 101 5.29 -10.71 -1.22
N ALA A 102 5.41 -11.45 -0.11
CA ALA A 102 6.71 -11.83 0.47
C ALA A 102 7.53 -12.72 -0.46
N SER A 103 6.88 -13.64 -1.18
CA SER A 103 7.53 -14.51 -2.17
C SER A 103 8.11 -13.69 -3.32
N ILE A 104 7.31 -12.80 -3.92
CA ILE A 104 7.73 -11.96 -5.05
C ILE A 104 8.84 -10.98 -4.63
N ALA A 105 8.73 -10.37 -3.45
CA ALA A 105 9.69 -9.38 -2.96
C ALA A 105 11.10 -9.95 -2.77
N LYS A 106 11.22 -11.25 -2.46
CA LYS A 106 12.50 -11.96 -2.29
C LYS A 106 13.20 -12.30 -3.61
N GLN A 107 12.48 -12.28 -4.73
CA GLN A 107 13.03 -12.66 -6.02
C GLN A 107 13.90 -11.55 -6.65
N GLU A 108 14.70 -11.94 -7.64
CA GLU A 108 15.56 -11.04 -8.40
C GLU A 108 14.80 -10.39 -9.56
N TRP A 109 14.62 -9.07 -9.46
CA TRP A 109 14.04 -8.20 -10.48
C TRP A 109 14.40 -6.75 -10.16
N ASN A 110 14.47 -5.92 -11.19
CA ASN A 110 14.76 -4.49 -11.08
C ASN A 110 13.50 -3.68 -11.41
N GLY A 111 13.45 -2.43 -10.98
CA GLY A 111 12.34 -1.54 -11.31
C GLY A 111 11.12 -1.80 -10.45
N PHE A 112 10.18 -2.58 -10.97
CA PHE A 112 8.97 -2.96 -10.26
C PHE A 112 8.42 -4.29 -10.77
N ALA A 113 7.65 -4.96 -9.91
CA ALA A 113 6.90 -6.15 -10.23
C ALA A 113 5.40 -5.85 -10.20
N THR A 114 4.64 -6.56 -11.02
CA THR A 114 3.19 -6.42 -11.12
C THR A 114 2.50 -7.77 -11.04
N THR A 115 1.26 -7.74 -10.54
CA THR A 115 0.38 -8.90 -10.42
C THR A 115 -1.01 -8.56 -10.98
N PRO A 116 -1.79 -9.57 -11.38
CA PRO A 116 -3.24 -9.45 -11.50
C PRO A 116 -3.89 -9.08 -10.17
N HIS A 117 -5.11 -8.56 -10.23
CA HIS A 117 -5.95 -8.35 -9.04
C HIS A 117 -7.34 -8.92 -9.25
N LYS A 118 -8.09 -9.17 -8.18
CA LYS A 118 -9.52 -9.46 -8.27
C LYS A 118 -10.32 -8.22 -7.92
N PHE A 119 -11.37 -7.94 -8.69
CA PHE A 119 -12.37 -6.94 -8.37
C PHE A 119 -13.73 -7.64 -8.26
N ASN A 120 -14.34 -7.61 -7.07
CA ASN A 120 -15.57 -8.37 -6.77
C ASN A 120 -15.48 -9.84 -7.23
N GLY A 121 -14.37 -10.50 -6.90
CA GLY A 121 -14.10 -11.90 -7.26
C GLY A 121 -13.66 -12.13 -8.71
N THR A 122 -13.84 -11.16 -9.61
CA THR A 122 -13.46 -11.28 -11.02
C THR A 122 -12.00 -10.93 -11.24
N LEU A 123 -11.25 -11.82 -11.87
CA LEU A 123 -9.83 -11.63 -12.19
C LEU A 123 -9.64 -10.52 -13.23
N GLN A 124 -8.74 -9.57 -12.94
CA GLN A 124 -8.36 -8.45 -13.78
C GLN A 124 -6.87 -8.58 -14.14
N GLN A 125 -6.58 -8.74 -15.44
CA GLN A 125 -5.23 -8.95 -15.98
C GLN A 125 -4.87 -7.85 -16.99
N ALA A 126 -4.84 -6.60 -16.53
CA ALA A 126 -4.26 -5.54 -17.34
C ALA A 126 -2.80 -5.91 -17.67
N LYS A 127 -2.34 -5.61 -18.89
CA LYS A 127 -0.92 -5.75 -19.29
C LYS A 127 -0.18 -4.41 -19.35
N ASP A 128 -0.87 -3.33 -18.96
CA ASP A 128 -0.37 -1.96 -19.01
C ASP A 128 -0.45 -1.29 -17.63
N HIS A 129 -0.26 0.03 -17.62
CA HIS A 129 -0.27 0.87 -16.43
C HIS A 129 -1.66 1.04 -15.78
N ARG A 130 -2.74 0.61 -16.43
CA ARG A 130 -4.12 0.77 -15.92
C ARG A 130 -4.44 -0.31 -14.89
N ARG A 131 -3.75 -0.26 -13.76
CA ARG A 131 -3.91 -1.18 -12.62
C ARG A 131 -3.84 -0.43 -11.29
N PRO A 132 -4.38 -1.00 -10.20
CA PRO A 132 -4.18 -0.45 -8.86
C PRO A 132 -2.70 -0.47 -8.49
N ILE A 133 -2.19 0.60 -7.88
CA ILE A 133 -0.80 0.65 -7.42
C ILE A 133 -0.50 -0.40 -6.35
N GLU A 134 -1.53 -0.83 -5.61
CA GLU A 134 -1.44 -1.84 -4.58
C GLU A 134 -1.18 -3.25 -5.15
N SER A 135 -1.38 -3.46 -6.46
CA SER A 135 -1.00 -4.68 -7.19
C SER A 135 0.48 -4.73 -7.61
N CYS A 136 1.25 -3.69 -7.25
CA CYS A 136 2.65 -3.52 -7.62
C CYS A 136 3.58 -3.62 -6.40
N ILE A 137 4.81 -4.09 -6.65
CA ILE A 137 5.92 -4.05 -5.70
C ILE A 137 7.06 -3.28 -6.35
N PHE A 138 7.55 -2.23 -5.72
CA PHE A 138 8.58 -1.37 -6.30
C PHE A 138 9.94 -1.63 -5.68
N ASP A 139 10.99 -1.55 -6.49
CA ASP A 139 12.32 -1.26 -5.99
C ASP A 139 12.40 0.22 -5.57
N TYR A 140 12.90 0.50 -4.37
CA TYR A 140 12.90 1.87 -3.85
C TYR A 140 13.72 2.84 -4.72
N ALA A 141 14.90 2.43 -5.21
CA ALA A 141 15.75 3.29 -6.04
C ALA A 141 15.10 3.59 -7.41
N PHE A 142 14.31 2.65 -7.93
CA PHE A 142 13.45 2.93 -9.09
C PHE A 142 12.32 3.88 -8.74
N LEU A 143 11.57 3.61 -7.66
CA LEU A 143 10.43 4.41 -7.24
C LEU A 143 10.82 5.87 -6.99
N GLN A 144 11.97 6.14 -6.37
CA GLN A 144 12.47 7.49 -6.12
C GLN A 144 12.57 8.37 -7.38
N ARG A 145 12.83 7.77 -8.55
CA ARG A 145 12.90 8.51 -9.82
C ARG A 145 11.54 8.96 -10.33
N LEU A 146 10.46 8.36 -9.84
CA LEU A 146 9.07 8.64 -10.23
C LEU A 146 8.35 9.56 -9.25
N LEU A 147 8.94 9.77 -8.08
CA LEU A 147 8.38 10.55 -6.98
C LEU A 147 8.73 12.04 -7.11
N PRO A 148 7.97 12.93 -6.45
CA PRO A 148 6.83 12.67 -5.56
C PRO A 148 5.53 12.35 -6.30
N PHE A 149 4.56 11.75 -5.59
CA PHE A 149 3.18 11.71 -6.09
C PHE A 149 2.63 13.12 -6.21
N LYS A 150 1.95 13.40 -7.33
CA LYS A 150 1.14 14.61 -7.44
C LYS A 150 -0.09 14.50 -6.52
N ASN A 151 -0.55 15.63 -6.01
CA ASN A 151 -1.75 15.69 -5.19
C ASN A 151 -3.00 15.95 -6.05
N GLU A 152 -3.31 15.01 -6.94
CA GLU A 152 -4.45 15.09 -7.86
C GLU A 152 -5.09 13.71 -8.06
N ALA A 153 -6.31 13.69 -8.61
CA ALA A 153 -6.98 12.44 -8.94
C ALA A 153 -6.14 11.63 -9.95
N SER A 154 -6.10 10.30 -9.77
CA SER A 154 -5.34 9.38 -10.63
C SER A 154 -3.81 9.57 -10.63
N ALA A 155 -3.24 10.19 -9.59
CA ALA A 155 -1.78 10.36 -9.49
C ALA A 155 -1.03 9.02 -9.40
N ASP A 156 -1.67 7.96 -8.90
CA ASP A 156 -1.19 6.58 -8.99
C ASP A 156 -1.08 6.09 -10.44
N TRP A 157 -2.11 6.32 -11.27
CA TRP A 157 -2.06 5.94 -12.68
C TRP A 157 -0.99 6.71 -13.45
N GLN A 158 -0.77 7.99 -13.13
CA GLN A 158 0.32 8.77 -13.73
C GLN A 158 1.69 8.22 -13.33
N LEU A 159 1.89 7.89 -12.05
CA LEU A 159 3.13 7.26 -11.59
C LEU A 159 3.36 5.92 -12.28
N LEU A 160 2.32 5.08 -12.41
CA LEU A 160 2.42 3.80 -13.12
C LEU A 160 2.69 4.00 -14.61
N LYS A 161 2.09 5.00 -15.25
CA LYS A 161 2.39 5.33 -16.66
C LYS A 161 3.87 5.62 -16.84
N HIS A 162 4.43 6.52 -16.02
CA HIS A 162 5.87 6.82 -16.06
C HIS A 162 6.74 5.61 -15.71
N ALA A 163 6.29 4.75 -14.79
CA ALA A 163 6.99 3.50 -14.46
C ALA A 163 7.10 2.58 -15.68
N TYR A 164 6.00 2.37 -16.40
CA TYR A 164 5.94 1.55 -17.61
C TYR A 164 6.76 2.15 -18.77
N GLU A 165 6.78 3.48 -18.91
CA GLU A 165 7.61 4.18 -19.89
C GLU A 165 9.11 4.04 -19.56
N ALA A 166 9.47 4.06 -18.27
CA ALA A 166 10.85 3.96 -17.83
C ALA A 166 11.40 2.53 -17.90
N GLN A 167 10.58 1.52 -17.59
CA GLN A 167 11.03 0.13 -17.57
C GLN A 167 9.85 -0.86 -17.70
N ARG A 168 10.08 -1.97 -18.41
CA ARG A 168 9.12 -3.10 -18.38
C ARG A 168 9.11 -3.73 -16.96
N PRO A 169 7.92 -3.98 -16.37
CA PRO A 169 7.83 -4.67 -15.09
C PRO A 169 8.19 -6.15 -15.19
N LYS A 170 8.54 -6.73 -14.05
CA LYS A 170 8.49 -8.19 -13.87
C LYS A 170 7.04 -8.60 -13.60
N GLU A 171 6.44 -9.35 -14.52
CA GLU A 171 5.06 -9.84 -14.41
C GLU A 171 5.03 -11.18 -13.64
N TYR A 172 4.03 -11.34 -12.79
CA TYR A 172 3.71 -12.55 -12.03
C TYR A 172 2.22 -12.88 -12.21
N ASP A 173 1.85 -14.16 -12.23
CA ASP A 173 0.46 -14.60 -12.44
C ASP A 173 -0.35 -14.70 -11.14
N ASP A 174 0.33 -14.74 -10.00
CA ASP A 174 -0.28 -14.79 -8.67
C ASP A 174 -1.01 -13.48 -8.33
N VAL A 175 -2.10 -13.57 -7.56
CA VAL A 175 -2.92 -12.40 -7.15
C VAL A 175 -2.54 -11.97 -5.74
N ILE A 176 -2.10 -10.72 -5.56
CA ILE A 176 -1.87 -10.15 -4.21
C ILE A 176 -3.02 -9.28 -3.72
N LEU A 177 -3.89 -8.79 -4.61
CA LEU A 177 -4.89 -7.78 -4.30
C LEU A 177 -6.30 -8.26 -4.62
N TYR A 178 -7.19 -8.13 -3.64
CA TYR A 178 -8.61 -8.44 -3.72
C TYR A 178 -9.39 -7.17 -3.35
N LYS A 179 -9.89 -6.49 -4.38
CA LYS A 179 -10.67 -5.26 -4.25
C LYS A 179 -12.15 -5.54 -4.13
N HIS A 180 -12.79 -4.81 -3.24
CA HIS A 180 -14.24 -4.75 -3.09
C HIS A 180 -14.80 -3.52 -3.80
N GLY A 181 -15.99 -3.63 -4.37
CA GLY A 181 -16.69 -2.49 -4.97
C GLY A 181 -17.01 -1.45 -3.91
N HIS A 182 -16.47 -0.24 -4.06
CA HIS A 182 -16.70 0.83 -3.09
C HIS A 182 -18.14 1.40 -3.24
N GLY A 183 -19.06 0.94 -2.40
CA GLY A 183 -20.26 1.67 -2.00
C GLY A 183 -20.08 2.10 -0.55
N ARG A 184 -19.47 3.26 -0.32
CA ARG A 184 -19.33 3.81 1.05
C ARG A 184 -20.71 4.28 1.49
N GLU A 185 -21.53 3.38 2.03
CA GLU A 185 -22.64 3.81 2.88
C GLU A 185 -22.03 4.49 4.11
N ILE A 186 -22.15 5.82 4.17
CA ILE A 186 -21.89 6.54 5.40
C ILE A 186 -23.08 6.18 6.31
N PRO A 187 -22.87 5.51 7.45
CA PRO A 187 -23.94 5.31 8.40
C PRO A 187 -24.50 6.69 8.77
N ALA A 188 -25.82 6.85 8.63
CA ALA A 188 -26.55 8.06 9.00
C ALA A 188 -26.34 8.42 10.48
#